data_AF-C6LS89-F1
#
_entry.id   AF-C6LS89-F1
#
_cell.length_a   1.000
_cell.length_b   1.000
_cell.length_c   1.000
_cell.angle_alpha   90.00
_cell.angle_beta   90.00
_cell.angle_gamma   90.00
#
_symmetry.space_group_name_H-M   'P 1'
#
loop_
_entity.id
_entity.type
_entity.pdbx_description
1 polymer ?
#
loop_
_entity_poly.entity_id
_entity_poly.type
_entity_poly.pdbx_seq_one_letter_code
_entity_poly.pdbx_strand_id
1 'polypeptide(L)'
;MAAFTDWLQKAQSLALQEKNAVVALHTSLDQSSTRGLNVELRALKQADILAIAERISESRKVKQHLDRLQLLVQQLGLQLASNASVEDIKEHVQLLDRQLYGARQGWEQANNDLLSREEELRGVVTQAEIRFATLEKLSANSLTSSALRAPTRRVSSAPSSSSQRPFARDVRPRALQLIEEEMERLGGRTGGWDPAEHDKFYSYWQMSQKRTDRRGFIKSIQKHFPFHTLAALVAHDEFMMRYDELNKQRKRYIEHWRANQNANLDILMQGIQDPAALARDKAMQARKASQEKLLVKERLRALQERKNMDFENNLAIGLRRKRRLQKEAEEARRALRRRSLTAKAKRTALLEAQPSDPVEDLLFSAEQKRKDHELRQKRRAELEVMKKRHNEQIRAAAQRRKQQEELHRRRSLASKDTELAENAKRVQPLSIQQIKRDPLRIMQQTAAMEANKKVLEEAKKRRESGENYLVKVTQGFDPFDPFLGGLAQPLWMK
;
A
#
# COMPACT_ATOMS: atom_id res chain seq x y z
N MET A 1 -4.16 18.96 33.53
CA MET A 1 -4.08 19.99 32.47
C MET A 1 -2.75 19.95 31.72
N ALA A 2 -1.57 20.04 32.38
CA ALA A 2 -0.26 20.05 31.72
C ALA A 2 0.07 18.82 30.84
N ALA A 3 -0.32 17.61 31.27
CA ALA A 3 -0.06 16.38 30.50
C ALA A 3 -0.81 16.31 29.16
N PHE A 4 -1.96 17.00 29.04
CA PHE A 4 -2.78 16.98 27.83
C PHE A 4 -2.27 17.99 26.79
N THR A 5 -1.84 19.16 27.22
CA THR A 5 -1.18 20.15 26.36
C THR A 5 0.13 19.62 25.80
N ASP A 6 0.90 18.88 26.61
CA ASP A 6 2.14 18.22 26.18
C ASP A 6 1.85 17.11 25.15
N TRP A 7 0.78 16.35 25.33
CA TRP A 7 0.35 15.33 24.36
C TRP A 7 -0.06 15.96 23.03
N LEU A 8 -0.83 17.05 23.05
CA LEU A 8 -1.23 17.79 21.85
C LEU A 8 -0.04 18.36 21.07
N GLN A 9 0.94 18.94 21.79
CA GLN A 9 2.18 19.41 21.16
C GLN A 9 2.99 18.27 20.55
N LYS A 10 3.03 17.11 21.22
CA LYS A 10 3.75 15.93 20.73
C LYS A 10 3.07 15.33 19.49
N ALA A 11 1.74 15.29 19.47
CA ALA A 11 0.95 14.88 18.30
C ALA A 11 1.16 15.83 17.11
N GLN A 12 1.18 17.14 17.34
CA GLN A 12 1.48 18.13 16.29
C GLN A 12 2.92 17.99 15.77
N SER A 13 3.90 17.77 16.65
CA SER A 13 5.29 17.52 16.29
C SER A 13 5.44 16.27 15.42
N LEU A 14 4.76 15.18 15.78
CA LEU A 14 4.79 13.93 15.02
C LEU A 14 4.16 14.09 13.64
N ALA A 15 3.01 14.77 13.55
CA ALA A 15 2.37 15.07 12.27
C ALA A 15 3.28 15.90 11.34
N LEU A 16 4.07 16.83 11.91
CA LEU A 16 5.04 17.64 11.17
C LEU A 16 6.25 16.83 10.72
N GLN A 17 6.73 15.89 11.56
CA GLN A 17 7.79 14.96 11.19
C GLN A 17 7.37 14.01 10.07
N GLU A 18 6.16 13.47 10.13
CA GLU A 18 5.59 12.63 9.07
C GLU A 18 5.47 13.41 7.75
N LYS A 19 4.95 14.64 7.80
CA LYS A 19 4.91 15.52 6.62
C LYS A 19 6.30 15.74 6.02
N ASN A 20 7.30 16.00 6.86
CA ASN A 20 8.67 16.21 6.40
C ASN A 20 9.31 14.94 5.83
N ALA A 21 9.03 13.78 6.42
CA ALA A 21 9.50 12.49 5.91
C ALA A 21 8.88 12.16 4.56
N VAL A 22 7.58 12.44 4.38
CA VAL A 22 6.87 12.27 3.10
C VAL A 22 7.46 13.19 2.02
N VAL A 23 7.70 14.47 2.35
CA VAL A 23 8.35 15.42 1.42
C VAL A 23 9.78 14.99 1.07
N ALA A 24 10.54 14.46 2.04
CA ALA A 24 11.88 13.93 1.81
C ALA A 24 11.87 12.69 0.89
N LEU A 25 10.88 11.80 1.06
CA LEU A 25 10.68 10.66 0.18
C LEU A 25 10.27 11.11 -1.23
N HIS A 26 9.34 12.06 -1.36
CA HIS A 26 8.92 12.61 -2.65
C HIS A 26 10.08 13.27 -3.41
N THR A 27 10.93 14.04 -2.72
CA THR A 27 12.11 14.69 -3.33
C THR A 27 13.20 13.70 -3.71
N SER A 28 13.40 12.63 -2.94
CA SER A 28 14.30 11.53 -3.31
C SER A 28 13.79 10.73 -4.51
N LEU A 29 12.46 10.66 -4.69
CA LEU A 29 11.82 9.85 -5.73
C LEU A 29 11.72 10.59 -7.07
N ASP A 30 11.58 11.92 -7.05
CA ASP A 30 11.64 12.79 -8.24
C ASP A 30 13.01 12.77 -8.94
N GLN A 31 14.05 12.32 -8.25
CA GLN A 31 15.39 12.14 -8.82
C GLN A 31 15.55 10.80 -9.57
N SER A 32 14.60 9.86 -9.43
CA SER A 32 14.66 8.54 -10.06
C SER A 32 13.96 8.55 -11.43
N SER A 33 14.72 8.91 -12.48
CA SER A 33 14.24 9.01 -13.86
C SER A 33 13.91 7.65 -14.48
N THR A 34 12.65 7.23 -14.41
CA THR A 34 12.08 6.23 -15.34
C THR A 34 10.66 6.64 -15.74
N ARG A 35 10.44 6.88 -17.04
CA ARG A 35 9.20 7.48 -17.58
C ARG A 35 7.92 6.68 -17.28
N GLY A 36 8.01 5.37 -17.01
CA GLY A 36 6.87 4.52 -16.62
C GLY A 36 6.43 4.70 -15.16
N LEU A 37 7.36 4.96 -14.24
CA LEU A 37 7.04 5.18 -12.83
C LEU A 37 6.37 6.54 -12.59
N ASN A 38 6.53 7.51 -13.49
CA ASN A 38 5.96 8.86 -13.32
C ASN A 38 4.43 8.91 -13.22
N VAL A 39 3.70 7.95 -13.78
CA VAL A 39 2.23 7.90 -13.70
C VAL A 39 1.78 7.31 -12.37
N GLU A 40 2.36 6.18 -11.97
CA GLU A 40 2.12 5.55 -10.66
C GLU A 40 2.57 6.46 -9.51
N LEU A 41 3.71 7.15 -9.70
CA LEU A 41 4.24 8.16 -8.79
C LEU A 41 3.27 9.33 -8.61
N ARG A 42 2.68 9.85 -9.70
CA ARG A 42 1.67 10.92 -9.61
C ARG A 42 0.40 10.44 -8.92
N ALA A 43 -0.04 9.22 -9.20
CA ALA A 43 -1.20 8.62 -8.53
C ALA A 43 -0.94 8.46 -7.02
N LEU A 44 0.25 8.03 -6.63
CA LEU A 44 0.66 7.91 -5.23
C LEU A 44 0.75 9.28 -4.55
N LYS A 45 1.35 10.28 -5.20
CA LYS A 45 1.39 11.67 -4.71
C LYS A 45 -0.01 12.23 -4.50
N GLN A 46 -0.93 11.95 -5.41
CA GLN A 46 -2.30 12.42 -5.31
C GLN A 46 -3.06 11.70 -4.18
N ALA A 47 -2.83 10.41 -4.00
CA ALA A 47 -3.36 9.65 -2.87
C ALA A 47 -2.83 10.18 -1.52
N ASP A 48 -1.54 10.50 -1.43
CA ASP A 48 -0.92 11.08 -0.23
C ASP A 48 -1.52 12.46 0.11
N ILE A 49 -1.68 13.33 -0.88
CA ILE A 49 -2.27 14.66 -0.69
C ILE A 49 -3.71 14.53 -0.18
N LEU A 50 -4.50 13.62 -0.74
CA LEU A 50 -5.88 13.36 -0.30
C LEU A 50 -5.92 12.80 1.12
N ALA A 51 -5.04 11.85 1.46
CA ALA A 51 -4.94 11.30 2.81
C ALA A 51 -4.54 12.36 3.85
N ILE A 52 -3.62 13.28 3.49
CA ILE A 52 -3.24 14.40 4.35
C ILE A 52 -4.41 15.35 4.56
N ALA A 53 -5.14 15.69 3.48
CA ALA A 53 -6.32 16.57 3.57
C ALA A 53 -7.42 15.95 4.44
N GLU A 54 -7.69 14.65 4.27
CA GLU A 54 -8.64 13.89 5.08
C GLU A 54 -8.23 13.93 6.56
N ARG A 55 -6.97 13.62 6.88
CA ARG A 55 -6.45 13.67 8.26
C ARG A 55 -6.52 15.06 8.90
N ILE A 56 -6.23 16.12 8.14
CA ILE A 56 -6.37 17.50 8.63
C ILE A 56 -7.85 17.80 8.94
N SER A 57 -8.77 17.36 8.07
CA SER A 57 -10.19 17.55 8.26
C SER A 57 -10.71 16.80 9.50
N GLU A 58 -10.24 15.57 9.74
CA GLU A 58 -10.57 14.78 10.91
C GLU A 58 -9.99 15.38 12.19
N SER A 59 -8.73 15.82 12.16
CA SER A 59 -8.10 16.52 13.29
C SER A 59 -8.89 17.77 13.69
N ARG A 60 -9.40 18.53 12.71
CA ARG A 60 -10.26 19.68 12.96
C ARG A 60 -11.59 19.26 13.59
N LYS A 61 -12.24 18.19 13.11
CA LYS A 61 -13.49 17.66 13.69
C LYS A 61 -13.29 17.21 15.14
N VAL A 62 -12.22 16.47 15.42
CA VAL A 62 -11.86 16.02 16.78
C VAL A 62 -11.63 17.22 17.70
N LYS A 63 -10.88 18.22 17.23
CA LYS A 63 -10.65 19.45 17.99
C LYS A 63 -11.97 20.17 18.30
N GLN A 64 -12.87 20.30 17.32
CA GLN A 64 -14.19 20.91 17.53
C GLN A 64 -15.03 20.15 18.57
N HIS A 65 -14.99 18.81 18.58
CA HIS A 65 -15.67 18.00 19.58
C HIS A 65 -15.07 18.19 20.99
N LEU A 66 -13.75 18.26 21.09
CA LEU A 66 -13.05 18.52 22.36
C LEU A 66 -13.34 19.92 22.89
N ASP A 67 -13.33 20.94 22.03
CA ASP A 67 -13.65 22.33 22.40
C ASP A 67 -15.10 22.43 22.92
N ARG A 68 -16.05 21.67 22.31
CA ARG A 68 -17.44 21.58 22.80
C ARG A 68 -17.54 20.90 24.16
N LEU A 69 -16.86 19.77 24.36
CA LEU A 69 -16.82 19.09 25.66
C LEU A 69 -16.21 20.00 26.74
N GLN A 70 -15.13 20.70 26.41
CA GLN A 70 -14.49 21.65 27.31
C GLN A 70 -15.43 22.80 27.69
N LEU A 71 -16.19 23.33 26.73
CA LEU A 71 -17.21 24.36 26.99
C LEU A 71 -18.29 23.84 27.95
N LEU A 72 -18.82 22.64 27.71
CA LEU A 72 -19.84 22.03 28.58
C LEU A 72 -19.32 21.79 30.00
N VAL A 73 -18.07 21.35 30.16
CA VAL A 73 -17.43 21.17 31.46
C VAL A 73 -17.23 22.52 32.17
N GLN A 74 -16.84 23.58 31.44
CA GLN A 74 -16.72 24.93 32.00
C GLN A 74 -18.09 25.49 32.45
N GLN A 75 -19.14 25.27 31.65
CA GLN A 75 -20.52 25.66 32.01
C GLN A 75 -21.00 24.93 33.26
N LEU A 76 -20.74 23.62 33.37
CA LEU A 76 -21.03 22.85 34.58
C LEU A 76 -20.27 23.40 35.79
N GLY A 77 -18.99 23.75 35.63
CA GLY A 77 -18.20 24.37 36.70
C GLY A 77 -18.76 25.71 37.18
N LEU A 78 -19.31 26.52 36.27
CA LEU A 78 -19.98 27.79 36.60
C LEU A 78 -21.34 27.57 37.27
N GLN A 79 -22.10 26.56 36.85
CA GLN A 79 -23.38 26.18 37.48
C GLN A 79 -23.20 25.59 38.88
N LEU A 80 -22.11 24.86 39.12
CA LEU A 80 -21.75 24.36 40.45
C LEU A 80 -21.28 25.48 41.40
N ALA A 81 -20.76 26.58 40.84
CA ALA A 81 -20.33 27.75 41.60
C ALA A 81 -21.45 28.78 41.83
N SER A 82 -22.51 28.75 41.01
CA SER A 82 -23.73 29.52 41.23
C SER A 82 -24.75 28.68 42.01
N ASN A 83 -25.73 29.31 42.65
CA ASN A 83 -26.84 28.60 43.32
C ASN A 83 -27.83 28.00 42.30
N ALA A 84 -27.32 27.30 41.27
CA ALA A 84 -28.15 26.64 40.26
C ALA A 84 -28.95 25.50 40.88
N SER A 85 -30.13 25.20 40.31
CA SER A 85 -30.96 24.11 40.81
C SER A 85 -30.28 22.75 40.59
N VAL A 86 -30.55 21.80 41.49
CA VAL A 86 -29.99 20.45 41.41
C VAL A 86 -30.45 19.75 40.12
N GLU A 87 -31.67 20.04 39.67
CA GLU A 87 -32.24 19.60 38.40
C GLU A 87 -31.42 20.10 37.18
N ASP A 88 -31.05 21.39 37.13
CA ASP A 88 -30.27 21.94 36.02
C ASP A 88 -28.87 21.31 35.91
N ILE A 89 -28.25 21.06 37.08
CA ILE A 89 -26.95 20.37 37.18
C ILE A 89 -27.10 18.93 36.69
N LYS A 90 -28.18 18.25 37.06
CA LYS A 90 -28.44 16.86 36.64
C LYS A 90 -28.65 16.76 35.13
N GLU A 91 -29.36 17.69 34.52
CA GLU A 91 -29.53 17.75 33.06
C GLU A 91 -28.21 18.01 32.34
N HIS A 92 -27.38 18.94 32.83
CA HIS A 92 -26.06 19.20 32.25
C HIS A 92 -25.11 18.01 32.37
N VAL A 93 -25.12 17.29 33.50
CA VAL A 93 -24.34 16.05 33.67
C VAL A 93 -24.82 14.96 32.70
N GLN A 94 -26.13 14.78 32.53
CA GLN A 94 -26.66 13.81 31.57
C GLN A 94 -26.31 14.17 30.11
N LEU A 95 -26.29 15.46 29.77
CA LEU A 95 -25.88 15.92 28.45
C LEU A 95 -24.39 15.63 28.22
N LEU A 96 -23.53 15.89 29.21
CA LEU A 96 -22.11 15.56 29.20
C LEU A 96 -21.88 14.06 29.02
N ASP A 97 -22.59 13.22 29.78
CA ASP A 97 -22.48 11.76 29.68
C ASP A 97 -22.88 11.24 28.30
N ARG A 98 -23.96 11.78 27.70
CA ARG A 98 -24.37 11.42 26.33
C ARG A 98 -23.31 11.81 25.30
N GLN A 99 -22.72 13.00 25.42
CA GLN A 99 -21.67 13.47 24.51
C GLN A 99 -20.37 12.66 24.66
N LEU A 100 -19.98 12.32 25.90
CA LEU A 100 -18.82 11.47 26.18
C LEU A 100 -19.02 10.04 25.69
N TYR A 101 -20.22 9.48 25.88
CA TYR A 101 -20.56 8.15 25.40
C TYR A 101 -20.53 8.07 23.87
N GLY A 102 -21.13 9.05 23.19
CA GLY A 102 -21.07 9.15 21.73
C GLY A 102 -19.65 9.33 21.20
N ALA A 103 -18.83 10.16 21.86
CA ALA A 103 -17.42 10.34 21.49
C ALA A 103 -16.62 9.04 21.68
N ARG A 104 -16.87 8.30 22.77
CA ARG A 104 -16.23 7.01 23.03
C ARG A 104 -16.59 5.96 21.98
N GLN A 105 -17.87 5.83 21.64
CA GLN A 105 -18.31 4.90 20.59
C GLN A 105 -17.71 5.25 19.23
N GLY A 106 -17.69 6.54 18.87
CA GLY A 106 -17.05 7.00 17.64
C GLY A 106 -15.54 6.71 17.60
N TRP A 107 -14.86 6.83 18.75
CA TRP A 107 -13.44 6.51 18.86
C TRP A 107 -13.18 5.00 18.77
N GLU A 108 -13.98 4.18 19.45
CA GLU A 108 -13.90 2.72 19.34
C GLU A 108 -14.14 2.25 17.90
N GLN A 109 -15.12 2.83 17.20
CA GLN A 109 -15.40 2.51 15.80
C GLN A 109 -14.25 2.92 14.87
N ALA A 110 -13.76 4.16 14.98
CA ALA A 110 -12.62 4.61 14.18
C ALA A 110 -11.35 3.78 14.43
N ASN A 111 -11.11 3.36 15.68
CA ASN A 111 -9.97 2.52 16.03
C ASN A 111 -10.11 1.11 15.44
N ASN A 112 -11.32 0.54 15.43
CA ASN A 112 -11.60 -0.75 14.79
C ASN A 112 -11.40 -0.67 13.26
N ASP A 113 -11.84 0.42 12.63
CA ASP A 113 -11.66 0.64 11.20
C ASP A 113 -10.17 0.78 10.83
N LEU A 114 -9.39 1.51 11.65
CA LEU A 114 -7.94 1.62 11.50
C LEU A 114 -7.23 0.28 11.66
N LEU A 115 -7.61 -0.52 12.67
CA LEU A 115 -7.07 -1.87 12.88
C LEU A 115 -7.36 -2.77 11.68
N SER A 116 -8.60 -2.77 11.18
CA SER A 116 -8.99 -3.52 9.98
C SER A 116 -8.15 -3.12 8.76
N ARG A 117 -7.93 -1.82 8.58
CA ARG A 117 -7.12 -1.30 7.47
C ARG A 117 -5.63 -1.59 7.62
N GLU A 118 -5.11 -1.59 8.85
CA GLU A 118 -3.73 -2.03 9.13
C GLU A 118 -3.55 -3.51 8.78
N GLU A 119 -4.52 -4.36 9.13
CA GLU A 119 -4.51 -5.79 8.77
C GLU A 119 -4.55 -5.99 7.26
N GLU A 120 -5.39 -5.25 6.54
CA GLU A 120 -5.45 -5.28 5.08
C GLU A 120 -4.10 -4.88 4.46
N LEU A 121 -3.53 -3.74 4.89
CA LEU A 121 -2.25 -3.25 4.39
C LEU A 121 -1.10 -4.20 4.71
N ARG A 122 -1.07 -4.79 5.90
CA ARG A 122 -0.11 -5.85 6.26
C ARG A 122 -0.23 -7.05 5.33
N GLY A 123 -1.45 -7.45 4.97
CA GLY A 123 -1.71 -8.50 3.98
C GLY A 123 -1.12 -8.16 2.60
N VAL A 124 -1.32 -6.93 2.13
CA VAL A 124 -0.76 -6.43 0.85
C VAL A 124 0.76 -6.40 0.88
N VAL A 125 1.37 -5.90 1.96
CA VAL A 125 2.84 -5.86 2.13
C VAL A 125 3.43 -7.27 2.16
N THR A 126 2.84 -8.18 2.94
CA THR A 126 3.29 -9.58 3.00
C THR A 126 3.22 -10.23 1.61
N GLN A 127 2.17 -9.95 0.85
CA GLN A 127 2.04 -10.45 -0.52
C GLN A 127 3.09 -9.85 -1.46
N ALA A 128 3.45 -8.57 -1.29
CA ALA A 128 4.52 -7.92 -2.05
C ALA A 128 5.89 -8.51 -1.69
N GLU A 129 6.18 -8.74 -0.41
CA GLU A 129 7.41 -9.38 0.06
C GLU A 129 7.58 -10.78 -0.53
N ILE A 130 6.51 -11.59 -0.57
CA ILE A 130 6.53 -12.91 -1.21
C ILE A 130 6.84 -12.79 -2.71
N ARG A 131 6.25 -11.80 -3.41
CA ARG A 131 6.55 -11.54 -4.83
C ARG A 131 8.01 -11.14 -5.03
N PHE A 132 8.54 -10.24 -4.21
CA PHE A 132 9.94 -9.82 -4.26
C PHE A 132 10.90 -10.98 -3.99
N ALA A 133 10.66 -11.78 -2.94
CA ALA A 133 11.48 -12.96 -2.65
C ALA A 133 11.44 -14.00 -3.79
N THR A 134 10.32 -14.09 -4.50
CA THR A 134 10.19 -14.96 -5.68
C THR A 134 11.00 -14.41 -6.86
N LEU A 135 10.96 -13.10 -7.09
CA LEU A 135 11.75 -12.43 -8.13
C LEU A 135 13.27 -12.47 -7.84
N GLU A 136 13.69 -12.33 -6.57
CA GLU A 136 15.10 -12.47 -6.19
C GLU A 136 15.63 -13.88 -6.45
N LYS A 137 14.83 -14.92 -6.18
CA LYS A 137 15.19 -16.31 -6.50
C LYS A 137 15.33 -16.53 -8.01
N LEU A 138 14.46 -15.91 -8.81
CA LEU A 138 14.56 -15.95 -10.27
C LEU A 138 15.80 -15.20 -10.79
N SER A 139 16.18 -14.09 -10.14
CA SER A 139 17.38 -13.31 -10.46
C SER A 139 18.69 -14.04 -10.09
N ALA A 140 18.75 -14.64 -8.90
CA ALA A 140 19.90 -15.42 -8.45
C ALA A 140 20.16 -16.67 -9.32
N ASN A 141 19.09 -17.27 -9.86
CA ASN A 141 19.17 -18.39 -10.79
C ASN A 141 19.56 -17.97 -12.23
N SER A 142 19.47 -16.66 -12.55
CA SER A 142 19.86 -16.10 -13.85
C SER A 142 21.34 -15.70 -13.89
N LEU A 143 21.88 -15.20 -12.76
CA LEU A 143 23.30 -14.81 -12.68
C LEU A 143 24.27 -16.00 -12.58
N THR A 144 23.79 -17.17 -12.17
CA THR A 144 24.60 -18.41 -12.13
C THR A 144 24.60 -19.18 -13.45
N SER A 145 23.76 -18.80 -14.43
CA SER A 145 23.72 -19.42 -15.77
C SER A 145 24.34 -18.56 -16.89
N SER A 146 24.75 -17.32 -16.59
CA SER A 146 25.25 -16.34 -17.58
C SER A 146 26.79 -16.16 -17.58
N ALA A 147 27.56 -17.21 -17.28
CA ALA A 147 29.02 -17.17 -17.38
C ALA A 147 29.59 -17.83 -18.67
N LEU A 148 28.75 -18.35 -19.58
CA LEU A 148 29.21 -19.00 -20.80
C LEU A 148 28.30 -18.71 -21.99
N ARG A 149 28.59 -17.61 -22.72
CA ARG A 149 28.81 -17.56 -24.18
C ARG A 149 28.52 -16.17 -24.77
N ALA A 150 29.46 -15.76 -25.62
CA ALA A 150 29.45 -14.55 -26.45
C ALA A 150 28.30 -14.53 -27.49
N PRO A 151 27.91 -13.34 -28.00
CA PRO A 151 26.72 -13.19 -28.82
C PRO A 151 27.01 -13.39 -30.31
N THR A 152 26.35 -14.37 -30.93
CA THR A 152 26.28 -14.49 -32.39
C THR A 152 24.99 -13.88 -32.93
N ARG A 153 25.19 -12.77 -33.64
CA ARG A 153 24.30 -12.06 -34.55
C ARG A 153 23.71 -13.02 -35.60
N ARG A 154 22.39 -12.99 -35.83
CA ARG A 154 21.79 -13.20 -37.16
C ARG A 154 20.36 -12.65 -37.22
N VAL A 155 20.08 -12.07 -38.37
CA VAL A 155 18.96 -11.25 -38.78
C VAL A 155 18.14 -12.05 -39.79
N SER A 156 16.81 -11.94 -39.72
CA SER A 156 15.78 -12.11 -40.79
C SER A 156 14.54 -12.84 -40.24
N SER A 157 13.27 -12.56 -40.53
CA SER A 157 12.51 -11.42 -41.07
C SER A 157 11.04 -11.88 -41.19
N ALA A 158 10.12 -11.16 -40.52
CA ALA A 158 8.66 -11.03 -40.82
C ALA A 158 7.72 -12.27 -40.62
N PRO A 159 6.38 -12.08 -40.37
CA PRO A 159 5.61 -10.86 -40.55
C PRO A 159 4.96 -10.28 -39.29
N SER A 160 4.90 -8.95 -39.29
CA SER A 160 4.02 -8.13 -38.48
C SER A 160 2.55 -8.42 -38.82
N SER A 161 1.80 -8.99 -37.88
CA SER A 161 0.35 -8.79 -37.80
C SER A 161 -0.01 -8.16 -36.47
N SER A 162 -0.29 -6.86 -36.55
CA SER A 162 -1.16 -6.05 -35.71
C SER A 162 -1.88 -6.75 -34.53
N SER A 163 -1.54 -6.35 -33.31
CA SER A 163 -2.45 -5.59 -32.43
C SER A 163 -1.70 -5.14 -31.18
N GLN A 164 -0.81 -4.16 -31.30
CA GLN A 164 -0.51 -3.29 -30.17
C GLN A 164 -1.69 -2.32 -30.01
N ARG A 165 -2.74 -2.79 -29.34
CA ARG A 165 -3.66 -1.89 -28.62
C ARG A 165 -3.12 -1.76 -27.20
N PRO A 166 -2.62 -0.59 -26.78
CA PRO A 166 -2.43 -0.34 -25.37
C PRO A 166 -3.83 -0.23 -24.74
N PHE A 167 -4.11 -1.08 -23.75
CA PHE A 167 -5.34 -1.11 -22.95
C PHE A 167 -6.62 -1.69 -23.57
N ALA A 168 -6.56 -2.87 -24.19
CA ALA A 168 -7.68 -3.79 -24.02
C ALA A 168 -7.49 -4.45 -22.65
N ARG A 169 -8.32 -4.12 -21.65
CA ARG A 169 -8.36 -4.84 -20.37
C ARG A 169 -8.60 -6.32 -20.69
N ASP A 170 -7.55 -7.12 -20.59
CA ASP A 170 -7.64 -8.56 -20.73
C ASP A 170 -8.56 -9.05 -19.59
N VAL A 171 -9.81 -9.40 -19.90
CA VAL A 171 -10.85 -9.82 -18.92
C VAL A 171 -10.53 -11.21 -18.33
N ARG A 172 -9.42 -11.80 -18.75
CA ARG A 172 -9.00 -13.15 -18.36
C ARG A 172 -8.44 -13.13 -16.92
N PRO A 173 -8.82 -14.08 -16.06
CA PRO A 173 -8.27 -14.20 -14.72
C PRO A 173 -6.74 -14.21 -14.72
N ARG A 174 -6.13 -13.46 -13.80
CA ARG A 174 -4.66 -13.37 -13.63
C ARG A 174 -3.99 -14.74 -13.48
N ALA A 175 -4.69 -15.72 -12.90
CA ALA A 175 -4.19 -17.09 -12.80
C ALA A 175 -3.97 -17.76 -14.18
N LEU A 176 -4.81 -17.47 -15.17
CA LEU A 176 -4.63 -17.99 -16.53
C LEU A 176 -3.46 -17.30 -17.25
N GLN A 177 -3.26 -16.00 -17.02
CA GLN A 177 -2.12 -15.27 -17.56
C GLN A 177 -0.79 -15.84 -17.05
N LEU A 178 -0.69 -16.10 -15.74
CA LEU A 178 0.51 -16.71 -15.16
C LEU A 178 0.81 -18.12 -15.72
N ILE A 179 -0.22 -18.91 -16.03
CA ILE A 179 -0.04 -20.24 -16.66
C ILE A 179 0.44 -20.06 -18.11
N GLU A 180 -0.13 -19.12 -18.87
CA GLU A 180 0.28 -18.84 -20.25
C GLU A 180 1.73 -18.30 -20.30
N GLU A 181 2.11 -17.40 -19.38
CA GLU A 181 3.48 -16.90 -19.23
C GLU A 181 4.48 -18.01 -18.90
N GLU A 182 4.13 -18.94 -18.00
CA GLU A 182 5.00 -20.08 -17.66
C GLU A 182 5.12 -21.06 -18.84
N MET A 183 4.05 -21.28 -19.61
CA MET A 183 4.11 -22.09 -20.84
C MET A 183 5.01 -21.46 -21.90
N GLU A 184 4.98 -20.13 -22.04
CA GLU A 184 5.86 -19.39 -22.94
C GLU A 184 7.33 -19.43 -22.45
N ARG A 185 7.56 -19.28 -21.14
CA ARG A 185 8.89 -19.39 -20.51
C ARG A 185 9.53 -20.77 -20.70
N LEU A 186 8.72 -21.84 -20.75
CA LEU A 186 9.19 -23.20 -20.99
C LEU A 186 9.58 -23.47 -22.47
N GLY A 187 9.50 -22.47 -23.35
CA GLY A 187 9.81 -22.60 -24.77
C GLY A 187 8.56 -22.75 -25.65
N GLY A 188 7.40 -22.34 -25.14
CA GLY A 188 6.13 -22.37 -25.87
C GLY A 188 5.66 -23.79 -26.16
N ARG A 189 4.94 -23.97 -27.27
CA ARG A 189 4.34 -25.27 -27.63
C ARG A 189 5.37 -26.37 -27.87
N THR A 190 6.57 -26.02 -28.36
CA THR A 190 7.57 -27.00 -28.78
C THR A 190 8.76 -27.12 -27.83
N GLY A 191 8.85 -26.32 -26.75
CA GLY A 191 9.97 -26.37 -25.81
C GLY A 191 11.29 -25.91 -26.42
N GLY A 192 11.24 -25.10 -27.48
CA GLY A 192 12.41 -24.69 -28.26
C GLY A 192 12.94 -25.75 -29.24
N TRP A 193 12.26 -26.89 -29.39
CA TRP A 193 12.56 -27.88 -30.43
C TRP A 193 11.97 -27.47 -31.77
N ASP A 194 12.57 -27.99 -32.85
CA ASP A 194 12.00 -27.89 -34.19
C ASP A 194 10.58 -28.50 -34.20
N PRO A 195 9.57 -27.83 -34.79
CA PRO A 195 8.20 -28.32 -34.78
C PRO A 195 8.03 -29.74 -35.34
N ALA A 196 8.77 -30.11 -36.40
CA ALA A 196 8.65 -31.44 -37.00
C ALA A 196 9.26 -32.53 -36.09
N GLU A 197 10.39 -32.22 -35.45
CA GLU A 197 11.02 -33.11 -34.47
C GLU A 197 10.19 -33.23 -33.19
N HIS A 198 9.58 -32.13 -32.74
CA HIS A 198 8.67 -32.09 -31.61
C HIS A 198 7.43 -32.94 -31.85
N ASP A 199 6.75 -32.79 -33.00
CA ASP A 199 5.55 -33.56 -33.33
C ASP A 199 5.86 -35.06 -33.45
N LYS A 200 7.02 -35.40 -34.04
CA LYS A 200 7.52 -36.77 -34.06
C LYS A 200 7.73 -37.30 -32.64
N PHE A 201 8.38 -36.55 -31.76
CA PHE A 201 8.65 -36.95 -30.38
C PHE A 201 7.34 -37.13 -29.61
N TYR A 202 6.41 -36.20 -29.78
CA TYR A 202 5.10 -36.21 -29.16
C TYR A 202 4.31 -37.46 -29.53
N SER A 203 4.37 -37.93 -30.78
CA SER A 203 3.70 -39.16 -31.20
C SER A 203 4.19 -40.39 -30.44
N TYR A 204 5.51 -40.54 -30.27
CA TYR A 204 6.10 -41.63 -29.47
C TYR A 204 5.80 -41.47 -27.99
N TRP A 205 5.79 -40.24 -27.48
CA TRP A 205 5.47 -39.92 -26.09
C TRP A 205 4.02 -40.25 -25.73
N GLN A 206 3.06 -39.98 -26.62
CA GLN A 206 1.66 -40.38 -26.43
C GLN A 206 1.50 -41.91 -26.43
N MET A 207 2.25 -42.63 -27.28
CA MET A 207 2.25 -44.09 -27.29
C MET A 207 2.88 -44.68 -26.02
N SER A 208 3.82 -43.96 -25.39
CA SER A 208 4.56 -44.41 -24.22
C SER A 208 3.85 -44.14 -22.89
N GLN A 209 2.87 -43.23 -22.83
CA GLN A 209 2.06 -42.99 -21.62
C GLN A 209 1.37 -44.24 -21.05
N LYS A 210 1.22 -45.32 -21.85
CA LYS A 210 0.70 -46.63 -21.41
C LYS A 210 1.75 -47.54 -20.75
N ARG A 211 3.03 -47.16 -20.74
CA ARG A 211 4.16 -47.97 -20.25
C ARG A 211 4.85 -47.25 -19.09
N THR A 212 4.97 -47.92 -17.95
CA THR A 212 5.47 -47.34 -16.68
C THR A 212 6.99 -47.07 -16.68
N ASP A 213 7.75 -47.61 -17.64
CA ASP A 213 9.22 -47.48 -17.67
C ASP A 213 9.72 -46.35 -18.58
N ARG A 214 9.96 -45.19 -17.96
CA ARG A 214 10.53 -43.99 -18.61
C ARG A 214 11.95 -44.18 -19.11
N ARG A 215 12.78 -44.96 -18.38
CA ARG A 215 14.18 -45.18 -18.80
C ARG A 215 14.22 -46.07 -20.04
N GLY A 216 13.30 -47.03 -20.13
CA GLY A 216 13.05 -47.82 -21.32
C GLY A 216 12.58 -46.97 -22.51
N PHE A 217 11.67 -46.02 -22.28
CA PHE A 217 11.19 -45.11 -23.32
C PHE A 217 12.31 -44.27 -23.95
N ILE A 218 13.11 -43.57 -23.16
CA ILE A 218 14.20 -42.71 -23.67
C ILE A 218 15.21 -43.52 -24.50
N LYS A 219 15.60 -44.70 -24.02
CA LYS A 219 16.50 -45.60 -24.75
C LYS A 219 15.91 -46.09 -26.07
N SER A 220 14.59 -46.31 -26.11
CA SER A 220 13.90 -46.75 -27.33
C SER A 220 13.80 -45.66 -28.39
N ILE A 221 13.54 -44.42 -27.98
CA ILE A 221 13.34 -43.30 -28.92
C ILE A 221 14.65 -42.73 -29.45
N GLN A 222 15.79 -42.97 -28.78
CA GLN A 222 17.10 -42.50 -29.23
C GLN A 222 17.42 -42.94 -30.67
N LYS A 223 16.95 -44.13 -31.08
CA LYS A 223 17.08 -44.62 -32.46
C LYS A 223 16.35 -43.77 -33.50
N HIS A 224 15.34 -43.03 -33.09
CA HIS A 224 14.52 -42.18 -33.96
C HIS A 224 14.96 -40.71 -33.97
N PHE A 225 15.88 -40.33 -33.07
CA PHE A 225 16.45 -38.99 -32.92
C PHE A 225 17.99 -39.04 -32.84
N PRO A 226 18.68 -39.44 -33.93
CA PRO A 226 20.13 -39.66 -33.92
C PRO A 226 20.95 -38.40 -33.71
N PHE A 227 20.39 -37.22 -34.00
CA PHE A 227 21.04 -35.92 -33.83
C PHE A 227 20.85 -35.32 -32.42
N HIS A 228 20.05 -35.96 -31.57
CA HIS A 228 19.79 -35.51 -30.21
C HIS A 228 20.50 -36.38 -29.19
N THR A 229 21.12 -35.74 -28.21
CA THR A 229 21.78 -36.45 -27.11
C THR A 229 20.74 -37.07 -26.19
N LEU A 230 21.14 -38.11 -25.45
CA LEU A 230 20.27 -38.76 -24.47
C LEU A 230 19.81 -37.77 -23.39
N ALA A 231 20.66 -36.81 -23.02
CA ALA A 231 20.33 -35.72 -22.10
C ALA A 231 19.27 -34.76 -22.69
N ALA A 232 19.36 -34.43 -23.99
CA ALA A 232 18.35 -33.60 -24.66
C ALA A 232 16.98 -34.29 -24.71
N LEU A 233 16.96 -35.61 -24.96
CA LEU A 233 15.71 -36.39 -24.97
C LEU A 233 15.06 -36.48 -23.58
N VAL A 234 15.86 -36.59 -22.51
CA VAL A 234 15.36 -36.56 -21.12
C VAL A 234 14.79 -35.19 -20.78
N ALA A 235 15.52 -34.11 -21.10
CA ALA A 235 15.05 -32.75 -20.85
C ALA A 235 13.73 -32.45 -21.60
N HIS A 236 13.58 -32.98 -22.81
CA HIS A 236 12.36 -32.83 -23.59
C HIS A 236 11.18 -33.67 -23.05
N ASP A 237 11.43 -34.87 -22.53
CA ASP A 237 10.42 -35.66 -21.81
C ASP A 237 9.92 -34.93 -20.55
N GLU A 238 10.83 -34.31 -19.79
CA GLU A 238 10.49 -33.49 -18.63
C GLU A 238 9.69 -32.24 -19.03
N PHE A 239 10.06 -31.59 -20.13
CA PHE A 239 9.29 -30.50 -20.73
C PHE A 239 7.88 -30.97 -21.09
N MET A 240 7.73 -32.10 -21.80
CA MET A 240 6.43 -32.62 -22.21
C MET A 240 5.50 -32.90 -21.02
N MET A 241 6.04 -33.49 -19.95
CA MET A 241 5.30 -33.75 -18.71
C MET A 241 4.83 -32.45 -18.04
N ARG A 242 5.73 -31.46 -17.95
CA ARG A 242 5.43 -30.18 -17.31
C ARG A 242 4.45 -29.35 -18.13
N TYR A 243 4.59 -29.37 -19.45
CA TYR A 243 3.70 -28.70 -20.39
C TYR A 243 2.30 -29.33 -20.39
N ASP A 244 2.19 -30.66 -20.33
CA ASP A 244 0.89 -31.36 -20.21
C ASP A 244 0.18 -31.04 -18.89
N GLU A 245 0.92 -30.99 -17.77
CA GLU A 245 0.36 -30.59 -16.47
C GLU A 245 -0.16 -29.15 -16.49
N LEU A 246 0.63 -28.19 -17.01
CA LEU A 246 0.21 -26.80 -17.15
C LEU A 246 -1.01 -26.67 -18.08
N ASN A 247 -1.07 -27.45 -19.15
CA ASN A 247 -2.21 -27.46 -20.07
C ASN A 247 -3.48 -28.02 -19.40
N LYS A 248 -3.35 -29.06 -18.56
CA LYS A 248 -4.46 -29.57 -17.72
C LYS A 248 -4.92 -28.53 -16.69
N GLN A 249 -4.00 -27.85 -16.04
CA GLN A 249 -4.31 -26.76 -15.10
C GLN A 249 -5.01 -25.59 -15.80
N ARG A 250 -4.53 -25.20 -16.98
CA ARG A 250 -5.16 -24.18 -17.83
C ARG A 250 -6.60 -24.56 -18.17
N LYS A 251 -6.84 -25.80 -18.62
CA LYS A 251 -8.19 -26.31 -18.92
C LYS A 251 -9.11 -26.26 -17.70
N ARG A 252 -8.65 -26.75 -16.55
CA ARG A 252 -9.42 -26.72 -15.28
C ARG A 252 -9.76 -25.29 -14.85
N TYR A 253 -8.82 -24.35 -14.99
CA TYR A 253 -9.07 -22.95 -14.66
C TYR A 253 -10.07 -22.29 -15.63
N ILE A 254 -9.98 -22.59 -16.93
CA ILE A 254 -10.96 -22.11 -17.92
C ILE A 254 -12.35 -22.69 -17.62
N GLU A 255 -12.44 -23.98 -17.32
CA GLU A 255 -13.69 -24.65 -16.95
C GLU A 255 -14.30 -24.05 -15.68
N HIS A 256 -13.50 -23.88 -14.63
CA HIS A 256 -13.94 -23.24 -13.38
C HIS A 256 -14.37 -21.79 -13.60
N TRP A 257 -13.62 -21.04 -14.41
CA TRP A 257 -13.98 -19.66 -14.74
C TRP A 257 -15.29 -19.58 -15.54
N ARG A 258 -15.48 -20.45 -16.54
CA ARG A 258 -16.74 -20.56 -17.30
C ARG A 258 -17.91 -20.97 -16.41
N ALA A 259 -17.71 -21.95 -15.52
CA ALA A 259 -18.73 -22.37 -14.56
C ALA A 259 -19.14 -21.22 -13.63
N ASN A 260 -18.17 -20.41 -13.18
CA ASN A 260 -18.43 -19.27 -12.31
C ASN A 260 -19.10 -18.10 -13.06
N GLN A 261 -18.78 -17.89 -14.35
CA GLN A 261 -19.49 -16.93 -15.20
C GLN A 261 -20.94 -17.36 -15.43
N ASN A 262 -21.18 -18.64 -15.72
CA ASN A 262 -22.52 -19.20 -15.89
C ASN A 262 -23.32 -19.14 -14.59
N ALA A 263 -22.71 -19.43 -13.43
CA ALA A 263 -23.38 -19.29 -12.14
C ALA A 263 -23.77 -17.85 -11.82
N ASN A 264 -22.94 -16.86 -12.17
CA ASN A 264 -23.29 -15.45 -12.01
C ASN A 264 -24.38 -15.00 -13.00
N LEU A 265 -24.43 -15.56 -14.20
CA LEU A 265 -25.51 -15.36 -15.16
C LEU A 265 -26.82 -16.01 -14.69
N ASP A 266 -26.78 -17.22 -14.15
CA ASP A 266 -27.95 -17.92 -13.58
C ASP A 266 -28.51 -17.16 -12.37
N ILE A 267 -27.66 -16.59 -11.51
CA ILE A 267 -28.09 -15.72 -10.40
C ILE A 267 -28.74 -14.44 -10.92
N LEU A 268 -28.23 -13.87 -12.02
CA LEU A 268 -28.82 -12.70 -12.66
C LEU A 268 -30.18 -13.01 -13.31
N MET A 269 -30.32 -14.22 -13.88
CA MET A 269 -31.55 -14.68 -14.55
C MET A 269 -32.61 -15.19 -13.56
N GLN A 270 -32.22 -15.83 -12.45
CA GLN A 270 -33.12 -16.26 -11.38
C GLN A 270 -33.67 -15.08 -10.55
N GLY A 271 -33.07 -13.88 -10.67
CA GLY A 271 -33.63 -12.64 -10.13
C GLY A 271 -34.97 -12.21 -10.75
N ILE A 272 -35.48 -12.94 -11.75
CA ILE A 272 -36.71 -12.60 -12.49
C ILE A 272 -37.90 -13.53 -12.16
N GLN A 273 -37.76 -14.62 -11.40
CA GLN A 273 -38.91 -15.49 -11.10
C GLN A 273 -39.09 -15.90 -9.63
N ASP A 274 -40.30 -15.61 -9.16
CA ASP A 274 -41.07 -16.18 -8.04
C ASP A 274 -40.70 -15.77 -6.59
N PRO A 275 -41.49 -14.88 -5.93
CA PRO A 275 -41.22 -14.39 -4.56
C PRO A 275 -41.31 -15.47 -3.46
N ALA A 276 -41.88 -16.64 -3.74
CA ALA A 276 -41.99 -17.73 -2.76
C ALA A 276 -40.69 -18.55 -2.60
N ALA A 277 -39.85 -18.66 -3.64
CA ALA A 277 -38.58 -19.38 -3.58
C ALA A 277 -37.48 -18.57 -2.85
N LEU A 278 -37.49 -17.25 -3.03
CA LEU A 278 -36.59 -16.29 -2.38
C LEU A 278 -36.63 -16.34 -0.84
N ALA A 279 -37.78 -16.69 -0.25
CA ALA A 279 -37.91 -16.79 1.21
C ALA A 279 -37.23 -18.04 1.79
N ARG A 280 -37.30 -19.19 1.09
CA ARG A 280 -36.65 -20.44 1.51
C ARG A 280 -35.13 -20.37 1.35
N ASP A 281 -34.64 -19.78 0.26
CA ASP A 281 -33.20 -19.66 0.01
C ASP A 281 -32.54 -18.64 0.93
N LYS A 282 -33.20 -17.52 1.27
CA LYS A 282 -32.70 -16.59 2.29
C LYS A 282 -32.57 -17.24 3.67
N ALA A 283 -33.51 -18.12 4.05
CA ALA A 283 -33.44 -18.85 5.32
C ALA A 283 -32.30 -19.89 5.33
N MET A 284 -32.06 -20.58 4.21
CA MET A 284 -30.97 -21.56 4.12
C MET A 284 -29.59 -20.89 4.03
N GLN A 285 -29.48 -19.77 3.29
CA GLN A 285 -28.26 -18.96 3.24
C GLN A 285 -27.94 -18.30 4.59
N ALA A 286 -28.96 -17.84 5.34
CA ALA A 286 -28.75 -17.31 6.69
C ALA A 286 -28.18 -18.35 7.67
N ARG A 287 -28.60 -19.63 7.54
CA ARG A 287 -28.03 -20.74 8.33
C ARG A 287 -26.61 -21.11 7.92
N LYS A 288 -26.29 -21.11 6.61
CA LYS A 288 -24.91 -21.35 6.15
C LYS A 288 -23.97 -20.21 6.55
N ALA A 289 -24.42 -18.96 6.42
CA ALA A 289 -23.66 -17.79 6.83
C ALA A 289 -23.43 -17.73 8.35
N SER A 290 -24.34 -18.25 9.18
CA SER A 290 -24.13 -18.32 10.63
C SER A 290 -23.11 -19.40 11.03
N GLN A 291 -23.14 -20.58 10.38
CA GLN A 291 -22.14 -21.62 10.58
C GLN A 291 -20.75 -21.18 10.11
N GLU A 292 -20.66 -20.50 8.97
CA GLU A 292 -19.39 -19.99 8.45
C GLU A 292 -18.81 -18.89 9.37
N LYS A 293 -19.66 -18.00 9.91
CA LYS A 293 -19.24 -17.01 10.92
C LYS A 293 -18.70 -17.65 12.20
N LEU A 294 -19.25 -18.79 12.63
CA LEU A 294 -18.76 -19.52 13.81
C LEU A 294 -17.39 -20.16 13.52
N LEU A 295 -17.22 -20.81 12.37
CA LEU A 295 -15.94 -21.40 11.94
C LEU A 295 -14.85 -20.34 11.76
N VAL A 296 -15.19 -19.17 11.23
CA VAL A 296 -14.26 -18.04 11.09
C VAL A 296 -13.87 -17.48 12.46
N LYS A 297 -14.82 -17.33 13.40
CA LYS A 297 -14.52 -16.91 14.78
C LYS A 297 -13.61 -17.91 15.50
N GLU A 298 -13.83 -19.21 15.30
CA GLU A 298 -13.02 -20.27 15.91
C GLU A 298 -11.60 -20.29 15.33
N ARG A 299 -11.46 -20.15 14.00
CA ARG A 299 -10.14 -19.96 13.35
C ARG A 299 -9.42 -18.71 13.83
N LEU A 300 -10.14 -17.61 14.04
CA LEU A 300 -9.55 -16.37 14.55
C LEU A 300 -9.03 -16.53 15.98
N ARG A 301 -9.80 -17.20 16.85
CA ARG A 301 -9.35 -17.54 18.22
C ARG A 301 -8.09 -18.40 18.20
N ALA A 302 -8.06 -19.47 17.40
CA ALA A 302 -6.89 -20.34 17.27
C ALA A 302 -5.63 -19.58 16.78
N LEU A 303 -5.81 -18.61 15.88
CA LEU A 303 -4.73 -17.77 15.38
C LEU A 303 -4.23 -16.79 16.46
N GLN A 304 -5.15 -16.23 17.25
CA GLN A 304 -4.81 -15.35 18.37
C GLN A 304 -4.10 -16.09 19.50
N GLU A 305 -4.55 -17.30 19.84
CA GLU A 305 -3.87 -18.19 20.80
C GLU A 305 -2.46 -18.54 20.34
N ARG A 306 -2.27 -18.84 19.04
CA ARG A 306 -0.94 -19.11 18.48
C ARG A 306 -0.02 -17.88 18.58
N LYS A 307 -0.52 -16.68 18.26
CA LYS A 307 0.24 -15.43 18.40
C LYS A 307 0.65 -15.15 19.85
N ASN A 308 -0.26 -15.39 20.80
CA ASN A 308 0.02 -15.22 22.22
C ASN A 308 1.11 -16.20 22.69
N MET A 309 1.00 -17.48 22.30
CA MET A 309 2.02 -18.49 22.54
C MET A 309 3.39 -18.10 21.97
N ASP A 310 3.43 -17.62 20.72
CA ASP A 310 4.67 -17.18 20.08
C ASP A 310 5.29 -15.97 20.80
N PHE A 311 4.46 -15.03 21.28
CA PHE A 311 4.92 -13.89 22.08
C PHE A 311 5.52 -14.33 23.43
N GLU A 312 4.84 -15.22 24.15
CA GLU A 312 5.34 -15.76 25.42
C GLU A 312 6.64 -16.55 25.24
N ASN A 313 6.75 -17.33 24.16
CA ASN A 313 7.95 -18.10 23.85
C ASN A 313 9.13 -17.18 23.51
N ASN A 314 8.89 -16.12 22.72
CA ASN A 314 9.90 -15.11 22.40
C ASN A 314 10.35 -14.32 23.65
N LEU A 315 9.41 -13.98 24.54
CA LEU A 315 9.73 -13.36 25.82
C LEU A 315 10.58 -14.28 26.70
N ALA A 316 10.24 -15.57 26.78
CA ALA A 316 11.01 -16.58 27.52
C ALA A 316 12.42 -16.76 26.95
N ILE A 317 12.58 -16.79 25.62
CA ILE A 317 13.88 -16.82 24.94
C ILE A 317 14.69 -15.56 25.29
N GLY A 318 14.06 -14.38 25.24
CA GLY A 318 14.69 -13.10 25.61
C GLY A 318 15.20 -13.09 27.05
N LEU A 319 14.39 -13.58 28.00
CA LEU A 319 14.78 -13.70 29.41
C LEU A 319 15.93 -14.69 29.61
N ARG A 320 15.92 -15.84 28.92
CA ARG A 320 17.02 -16.81 28.95
C ARG A 320 18.32 -16.21 28.42
N ARG A 321 18.26 -15.45 27.32
CA ARG A 321 19.41 -14.75 26.74
C ARG A 321 19.97 -13.69 27.69
N LYS A 322 19.10 -12.87 28.30
CA LYS A 322 19.50 -11.87 29.31
C LYS A 322 20.18 -12.52 30.51
N ARG A 323 19.66 -13.64 31.01
CA ARG A 323 20.24 -14.39 32.13
C ARG A 323 21.60 -14.99 31.78
N ARG A 324 21.80 -15.49 30.55
CA ARG A 324 23.12 -15.95 30.06
C ARG A 324 24.14 -14.81 30.03
N LEU A 325 23.77 -13.67 29.44
CA LEU A 325 24.65 -12.49 29.39
C LEU A 325 25.02 -11.96 30.78
N GLN A 326 24.10 -12.01 31.75
CA GLN A 326 24.40 -11.65 33.13
C GLN A 326 25.42 -12.60 33.77
N LYS A 327 25.26 -13.92 33.58
CA LYS A 327 26.23 -14.91 34.09
C LYS A 327 27.61 -14.71 33.47
N GLU A 328 27.68 -14.54 32.15
CA GLU A 328 28.93 -14.27 31.44
C GLU A 328 29.60 -12.98 31.94
N ALA A 329 28.83 -11.91 32.18
CA ALA A 329 29.35 -10.66 32.72
C ALA A 329 29.87 -10.82 34.17
N GLU A 330 29.19 -11.60 35.01
CA GLU A 330 29.66 -11.91 36.36
C GLU A 330 30.93 -12.75 36.36
N GLU A 331 31.00 -13.77 35.50
CA GLU A 331 32.19 -14.60 35.32
C GLU A 331 33.37 -13.77 34.80
N ALA A 332 33.15 -12.89 33.83
CA ALA A 332 34.17 -11.96 33.35
C ALA A 332 34.67 -11.02 34.46
N ARG A 333 33.77 -10.50 35.31
CA ARG A 333 34.15 -9.69 36.48
C ARG A 333 34.95 -10.50 37.50
N ARG A 334 34.57 -11.75 37.77
CA ARG A 334 35.31 -12.65 38.67
C ARG A 334 36.68 -12.99 38.10
N ALA A 335 36.79 -13.26 36.80
CA ALA A 335 38.06 -13.51 36.12
C ALA A 335 38.98 -12.28 36.19
N LEU A 336 38.44 -11.08 35.96
CA LEU A 336 39.20 -9.83 36.09
C LEU A 336 39.71 -9.62 37.52
N ARG A 337 38.87 -9.89 38.54
CA ARG A 337 39.28 -9.83 39.95
C ARG A 337 40.37 -10.86 40.27
N ARG A 338 40.26 -12.10 39.78
CA ARG A 338 41.32 -13.12 39.96
C ARG A 338 42.63 -12.69 39.30
N ARG A 339 42.58 -12.12 38.09
CA ARG A 339 43.75 -11.55 37.40
C ARG A 339 44.36 -10.38 38.17
N SER A 340 43.55 -9.49 38.75
CA SER A 340 44.08 -8.38 39.53
C SER A 340 44.70 -8.83 40.85
N LEU A 341 44.11 -9.82 41.54
CA LEU A 341 44.67 -10.40 42.76
C LEU A 341 45.98 -11.12 42.47
N THR A 342 46.04 -11.93 41.41
CA THR A 342 47.28 -12.63 41.01
C THR A 342 48.37 -11.64 40.57
N ALA A 343 48.03 -10.58 39.84
CA ALA A 343 48.99 -9.53 39.49
C ALA A 343 49.50 -8.78 40.73
N LYS A 344 48.63 -8.49 41.71
CA LYS A 344 49.02 -7.90 42.99
C LYS A 344 49.95 -8.83 43.79
N ALA A 345 49.61 -10.11 43.90
CA ALA A 345 50.41 -11.11 44.60
C ALA A 345 51.80 -11.27 43.96
N LYS A 346 51.89 -11.27 42.62
CA LYS A 346 53.17 -11.26 41.91
C LYS A 346 53.97 -9.99 42.19
N ARG A 347 53.30 -8.83 42.27
CA ARG A 347 53.95 -7.54 42.54
C ARG A 347 54.45 -7.46 43.98
N THR A 348 53.71 -7.97 44.96
CA THR A 348 54.16 -8.04 46.37
C THR A 348 55.30 -9.04 46.54
N ALA A 349 55.25 -10.20 45.88
CA ALA A 349 56.36 -11.15 45.89
C ALA A 349 57.65 -10.58 45.25
N LEU A 350 57.51 -9.77 44.20
CA LEU A 350 58.64 -9.06 43.58
C LEU A 350 59.19 -7.93 44.47
N LEU A 351 58.33 -7.26 45.24
CA LEU A 351 58.73 -6.23 46.22
C LEU A 351 59.41 -6.84 47.44
N GLU A 352 58.94 -7.99 47.96
CA GLU A 352 59.60 -8.73 49.05
C GLU A 352 60.94 -9.37 48.63
N ALA A 353 61.11 -9.64 47.34
CA ALA A 353 62.37 -10.15 46.79
C ALA A 353 63.41 -9.05 46.53
N GLN A 354 63.04 -7.77 46.65
CA GLN A 354 63.98 -6.65 46.64
C GLN A 354 64.32 -6.24 48.07
N PRO A 355 65.60 -6.11 48.44
CA PRO A 355 65.96 -5.49 49.71
C PRO A 355 65.58 -4.00 49.65
N SER A 356 64.55 -3.60 50.40
CA SER A 356 64.06 -2.23 50.44
C SER A 356 64.89 -1.37 51.40
N ASP A 357 65.57 -0.36 50.88
CA ASP A 357 66.00 0.79 51.67
C ASP A 357 64.76 1.69 51.94
N PRO A 358 64.39 1.96 53.21
CA PRO A 358 63.11 2.58 53.57
C PRO A 358 62.97 4.07 53.18
N VAL A 359 64.00 4.67 52.57
CA VAL A 359 64.06 6.11 52.29
C VAL A 359 63.59 6.46 50.87
N GLU A 360 63.76 5.57 49.88
CA GLU A 360 63.32 5.83 48.50
C GLU A 360 61.82 5.63 48.27
N ASP A 361 61.19 4.74 49.05
CA ASP A 361 59.80 4.31 48.84
C ASP A 361 58.76 5.39 49.21
N LEU A 362 59.09 6.25 50.17
CA LEU A 362 58.25 7.40 50.56
C LEU A 362 58.25 8.52 49.52
N LEU A 363 59.42 8.78 48.89
CA LEU A 363 59.56 9.78 47.84
C LEU A 363 58.87 9.31 46.54
N PHE A 364 59.04 8.04 46.16
CA PHE A 364 58.39 7.49 44.97
C PHE A 364 56.86 7.45 45.11
N SER A 365 56.33 7.11 46.30
CA SER A 365 54.89 7.12 46.59
C SER A 365 54.27 8.52 46.54
N ALA A 366 54.98 9.54 47.03
CA ALA A 366 54.54 10.93 46.94
C ALA A 366 54.54 11.45 45.49
N GLU A 367 55.56 11.10 44.70
CA GLU A 367 55.64 11.48 43.30
C GLU A 367 54.58 10.78 42.43
N GLN A 368 54.31 9.49 42.71
CA GLN A 368 53.26 8.72 42.03
C GLN A 368 51.86 9.32 42.29
N LYS A 369 51.58 9.74 43.52
CA LYS A 369 50.31 10.40 43.89
C LYS A 369 50.16 11.76 43.20
N ARG A 370 51.25 12.50 43.03
CA ARG A 370 51.25 13.77 42.26
C ARG A 370 50.95 13.51 40.79
N LYS A 371 51.62 12.53 40.16
CA LYS A 371 51.38 12.14 38.76
C LYS A 371 49.93 11.67 38.53
N ASP A 372 49.37 10.88 39.45
CA ASP A 372 47.96 10.44 39.39
C ASP A 372 46.97 11.60 39.57
N HIS A 373 47.29 12.56 40.43
CA HIS A 373 46.47 13.76 40.62
C HIS A 373 46.49 14.65 39.38
N GLU A 374 47.66 14.87 38.77
CA GLU A 374 47.79 15.60 37.51
C GLU A 374 47.05 14.90 36.37
N LEU A 375 47.13 13.57 36.26
CA LEU A 375 46.41 12.82 35.23
C LEU A 375 44.88 12.95 35.40
N ARG A 376 44.39 12.96 36.64
CA ARG A 376 42.97 13.21 36.95
C ARG A 376 42.56 14.64 36.61
N GLN A 377 43.42 15.63 36.86
CA GLN A 377 43.15 17.01 36.45
C GLN A 377 43.13 17.16 34.93
N LYS A 378 44.08 16.55 34.21
CA LYS A 378 44.11 16.52 32.73
C LYS A 378 42.84 15.89 32.15
N ARG A 379 42.40 14.74 32.68
CA ARG A 379 41.13 14.10 32.26
C ARG A 379 39.90 14.96 32.53
N ARG A 380 39.87 15.70 33.65
CA ARG A 380 38.77 16.64 33.95
C ARG A 380 38.76 17.81 32.97
N ALA A 381 39.92 18.37 32.66
CA ALA A 381 40.05 19.45 31.68
C ALA A 381 39.64 18.99 30.26
N GLU A 382 40.06 17.80 29.82
CA GLU A 382 39.66 17.22 28.53
C GLU A 382 38.14 17.00 28.43
N LEU A 383 37.52 16.48 29.50
CA LEU A 383 36.06 16.34 29.58
C LEU A 383 35.34 17.70 29.49
N GLU A 384 35.91 18.74 30.11
CA GLU A 384 35.35 20.09 30.05
C GLU A 384 35.45 20.68 28.64
N VAL A 385 36.59 20.50 27.97
CA VAL A 385 36.79 20.91 26.57
C VAL A 385 35.83 20.17 25.63
N MET A 386 35.64 18.86 25.83
CA MET A 386 34.66 18.08 25.06
C MET A 386 33.22 18.56 25.27
N LYS A 387 32.84 18.89 26.50
CA LYS A 387 31.53 19.49 26.80
C LYS A 387 31.34 20.85 26.14
N LYS A 388 32.36 21.71 26.15
CA LYS A 388 32.31 23.02 25.46
C LYS A 388 32.13 22.85 23.95
N ARG A 389 32.91 21.97 23.31
CA ARG A 389 32.76 21.63 21.88
C ARG A 389 31.37 21.07 21.54
N HIS A 390 30.83 20.21 22.38
CA HIS A 390 29.49 19.65 22.18
C HIS A 390 28.40 20.73 22.27
N ASN A 391 28.51 21.63 23.27
CA ASN A 391 27.59 22.75 23.41
C ASN A 391 27.68 23.75 22.25
N GLU A 392 28.88 24.01 21.72
CA GLU A 392 29.09 24.81 20.51
C GLU A 392 28.46 24.17 19.28
N GLN A 393 28.60 22.85 19.10
CA GLN A 393 27.93 22.12 18.01
C GLN A 393 26.40 22.22 18.10
N ILE A 394 25.83 22.10 19.30
CA ILE A 394 24.38 22.27 19.52
C ILE A 394 23.95 23.70 19.15
N ARG A 395 24.70 24.72 19.57
CA ARG A 395 24.41 26.12 19.23
C ARG A 395 24.51 26.38 17.73
N ALA A 396 25.53 25.87 17.06
CA ALA A 396 25.69 25.98 15.62
C ALA A 396 24.55 25.27 14.86
N ALA A 397 24.13 24.09 15.32
CA ALA A 397 22.98 23.38 14.75
C ALA A 397 21.67 24.15 14.93
N ALA A 398 21.47 24.78 16.10
CA ALA A 398 20.31 25.64 16.35
C ALA A 398 20.29 26.88 15.45
N GLN A 399 21.45 27.51 15.21
CA GLN A 399 21.55 28.64 14.27
C GLN A 399 21.26 28.22 12.83
N ARG A 400 21.77 27.06 12.37
CA ARG A 400 21.45 26.51 11.04
C ARG A 400 19.96 26.25 10.86
N ARG A 401 19.28 25.73 11.89
CA ARG A 401 17.81 25.55 11.87
C ARG A 401 17.08 26.88 11.73
N LYS A 402 17.47 27.91 12.49
CA LYS A 402 16.89 29.26 12.38
C LYS A 402 17.07 29.85 10.97
N GLN A 403 18.27 29.71 10.39
CA GLN A 403 18.53 30.16 9.01
C GLN A 403 17.69 29.41 7.98
N GLN A 404 17.52 28.09 8.12
CA GLN A 404 16.66 27.30 7.25
C GLN A 404 15.18 27.69 7.36
N GLU A 405 14.70 27.96 8.58
CA GLU A 405 13.34 28.42 8.82
C GLU A 405 13.10 29.81 8.21
N GLU A 406 14.06 30.73 8.32
CA GLU A 406 13.97 32.05 7.70
C GLU A 406 13.99 31.98 6.17
N LEU A 407 14.85 31.13 5.59
CA LEU A 407 14.85 30.88 4.15
C LEU A 407 13.53 30.26 3.67
N HIS A 408 12.97 29.33 4.43
CA HIS A 408 11.67 28.74 4.12
C HIS A 408 10.55 29.78 4.21
N ARG A 409 10.58 30.65 5.22
CA ARG A 409 9.62 31.75 5.38
C ARG A 409 9.72 32.75 4.23
N ARG A 410 10.93 33.13 3.80
CA ARG A 410 11.16 33.98 2.61
C ARG A 410 10.63 33.35 1.33
N ARG A 411 10.89 32.05 1.11
CA ARG A 411 10.36 31.32 -0.06
C ARG A 411 8.83 31.24 -0.04
N SER A 412 8.23 31.04 1.14
CA SER A 412 6.77 31.01 1.28
C SER A 412 6.14 32.37 0.98
N LEU A 413 6.76 33.47 1.42
CA LEU A 413 6.29 34.82 1.09
C LEU A 413 6.42 35.09 -0.42
N ALA A 414 7.57 34.78 -1.02
CA ALA A 414 7.76 34.92 -2.47
C ALA A 414 6.75 34.11 -3.30
N SER A 415 6.42 32.89 -2.86
CA SER A 415 5.40 32.05 -3.51
C SER A 415 4.00 32.68 -3.44
N LYS A 416 3.65 33.29 -2.30
CA LYS A 416 2.37 34.00 -2.15
C LYS A 416 2.32 35.23 -3.05
N ASP A 417 3.42 35.97 -3.18
CA ASP A 417 3.51 37.12 -4.07
C ASP A 417 3.37 36.70 -5.54
N THR A 418 3.95 35.56 -5.94
CA THR A 418 3.75 35.01 -7.29
C THR A 418 2.32 34.55 -7.54
N GLU A 419 1.68 33.89 -6.56
CA GLU A 419 0.27 33.49 -6.67
C GLU A 419 -0.68 34.70 -6.76
N LEU A 420 -0.41 35.75 -5.98
CA LEU A 420 -1.15 37.01 -6.06
C LEU A 420 -0.94 37.70 -7.41
N ALA A 421 0.28 37.69 -7.97
CA ALA A 421 0.56 38.22 -9.30
C ALA A 421 -0.12 37.41 -10.41
N GLU A 422 -0.16 36.08 -10.31
CA GLU A 422 -0.90 35.22 -11.24
C GLU A 422 -2.41 35.43 -11.14
N ASN A 423 -2.95 35.53 -9.92
CA ASN A 423 -4.36 35.84 -9.73
C ASN A 423 -4.71 37.24 -10.25
N ALA A 424 -3.83 38.24 -10.08
CA ALA A 424 -4.02 39.56 -10.67
C ALA A 424 -3.99 39.53 -12.21
N LYS A 425 -3.16 38.66 -12.83
CA LYS A 425 -3.20 38.41 -14.28
C LYS A 425 -4.50 37.73 -14.73
N ARG A 426 -5.03 36.80 -13.93
CA ARG A 426 -6.31 36.11 -14.21
C ARG A 426 -7.53 37.01 -14.00
N VAL A 427 -7.42 37.98 -13.10
CA VAL A 427 -8.48 38.96 -12.77
C VAL A 427 -8.31 40.24 -13.59
N GLN A 428 -7.38 40.30 -14.55
CA GLN A 428 -7.50 41.32 -15.59
C GLN A 428 -8.88 41.19 -16.24
N PRO A 429 -9.71 42.24 -16.20
CA PRO A 429 -11.07 42.15 -16.67
C PRO A 429 -11.03 41.75 -18.15
N LEU A 430 -11.84 40.74 -18.48
CA LEU A 430 -12.26 40.36 -19.84
C LEU A 430 -13.07 41.50 -20.50
N SER A 431 -12.61 42.74 -20.39
CA SER A 431 -13.06 43.85 -21.22
C SER A 431 -12.13 43.89 -22.44
N ILE A 432 -12.75 43.70 -23.60
CA ILE A 432 -12.16 43.78 -24.96
C ILE A 432 -11.51 42.47 -25.45
N GLN A 433 -12.29 41.39 -25.48
CA GLN A 433 -12.29 40.55 -26.68
C GLN A 433 -13.71 40.52 -27.24
N GLN A 434 -13.94 41.37 -28.23
CA GLN A 434 -15.18 41.46 -29.01
C GLN A 434 -15.39 40.13 -29.77
N ILE A 435 -16.06 39.18 -29.14
CA ILE A 435 -16.64 38.04 -29.86
C ILE A 435 -17.89 38.59 -30.57
N LYS A 436 -17.79 38.80 -31.89
CA LYS A 436 -18.92 39.12 -32.78
C LYS A 436 -19.94 37.99 -32.66
N ARG A 437 -20.96 38.17 -31.81
CA ARG A 437 -22.14 37.31 -31.78
C ARG A 437 -23.03 37.71 -32.94
N ASP A 438 -23.26 36.77 -33.84
CA ASP A 438 -24.05 36.98 -35.04
C ASP A 438 -25.53 37.21 -34.67
N PRO A 439 -26.08 38.43 -34.83
CA PRO A 439 -27.42 38.79 -34.33
C PRO A 439 -28.55 38.00 -35.00
N LEU A 440 -28.31 37.48 -36.20
CA LEU A 440 -29.25 36.64 -36.95
C LEU A 440 -29.57 35.32 -36.23
N ARG A 441 -28.61 34.72 -35.52
CA ARG A 441 -28.81 33.44 -34.83
C ARG A 441 -29.76 33.56 -33.64
N ILE A 442 -29.68 34.67 -32.91
CA ILE A 442 -30.57 34.97 -31.79
C ILE A 442 -31.97 35.28 -32.31
N MET A 443 -32.08 36.07 -33.38
CA MET A 443 -33.38 36.37 -34.02
C MET A 443 -34.08 35.13 -34.58
N GLN A 444 -33.33 34.16 -35.13
CA GLN A 444 -33.89 32.90 -35.62
C GLN A 444 -34.41 32.02 -34.47
N GLN A 445 -33.72 31.99 -33.33
CA GLN A 445 -34.21 31.25 -32.15
C GLN A 445 -35.47 31.89 -31.56
N THR A 446 -35.55 33.22 -31.51
CA THR A 446 -36.76 33.91 -31.04
C THR A 446 -37.93 33.75 -32.00
N ALA A 447 -37.68 33.81 -33.31
CA ALA A 447 -38.71 33.57 -34.32
C ALA A 447 -39.24 32.12 -34.30
N ALA A 448 -38.36 31.13 -34.09
CA ALA A 448 -38.76 29.73 -33.95
C ALA A 448 -39.60 29.49 -32.68
N MET A 449 -39.26 30.14 -31.56
CA MET A 449 -40.09 30.09 -30.36
C MET A 449 -41.45 30.75 -30.54
N GLU A 450 -41.52 31.92 -31.19
CA GLU A 450 -42.78 32.59 -31.46
C GLU A 450 -43.68 31.80 -32.43
N ALA A 451 -43.09 31.16 -33.44
CA ALA A 451 -43.82 30.26 -34.34
C ALA A 451 -44.41 29.07 -33.57
N ASN A 452 -43.63 28.42 -32.69
CA ASN A 452 -44.11 27.32 -31.85
C ASN A 452 -45.21 27.77 -30.88
N LYS A 453 -45.09 28.99 -30.32
CA LYS A 453 -46.12 29.55 -29.45
C LYS A 453 -47.43 29.82 -30.21
N LYS A 454 -47.36 30.32 -31.45
CA LYS A 454 -48.53 30.49 -32.31
C LYS A 454 -49.19 29.17 -32.68
N VAL A 455 -48.42 28.14 -33.00
CA VAL A 455 -48.94 26.79 -33.28
C VAL A 455 -49.65 26.20 -32.06
N LEU A 456 -49.10 26.40 -30.85
CA LEU A 456 -49.73 25.98 -29.60
C LEU A 456 -51.02 26.74 -29.29
N GLU A 457 -51.05 28.06 -29.50
CA GLU A 457 -52.25 28.88 -29.30
C GLU A 457 -53.34 28.55 -30.34
N GLU A 458 -52.98 28.29 -31.60
CA GLU A 458 -53.92 27.79 -32.61
C GLU A 458 -54.45 26.39 -32.28
N ALA A 459 -53.57 25.48 -31.82
CA ALA A 459 -53.98 24.15 -31.38
C ALA A 459 -54.92 24.22 -30.16
N LYS A 460 -54.71 25.18 -29.27
CA LYS A 460 -55.57 25.42 -28.11
C LYS A 460 -56.93 26.00 -28.52
N LYS A 461 -56.94 27.01 -29.39
CA LYS A 461 -58.19 27.58 -29.96
C LYS A 461 -59.00 26.55 -30.75
N ARG A 462 -58.34 25.66 -31.50
CA ARG A 462 -58.99 24.56 -32.25
C ARG A 462 -59.52 23.44 -31.34
N ARG A 463 -58.90 23.24 -30.16
CA ARG A 463 -59.42 22.36 -29.11
C ARG A 463 -60.66 22.94 -28.44
N GLU A 464 -60.67 24.24 -28.20
CA GLU A 464 -61.79 24.97 -27.59
C GLU A 464 -62.98 25.12 -28.55
N SER A 465 -62.76 25.08 -29.88
CA SER A 465 -63.81 25.12 -30.90
C SER A 465 -64.51 23.78 -31.18
N GLY A 466 -64.19 22.71 -30.42
CA GLY A 466 -64.95 21.45 -30.48
C GLY A 466 -64.79 20.62 -31.76
N GLU A 467 -63.75 20.88 -32.57
CA GLU A 467 -63.43 20.04 -33.73
C GLU A 467 -62.69 18.79 -33.26
N ASN A 468 -63.43 17.70 -33.08
CA ASN A 468 -62.88 16.36 -32.89
C ASN A 468 -62.10 15.95 -34.14
N TYR A 469 -60.80 15.71 -34.02
CA TYR A 469 -60.18 14.67 -34.83
C TYR A 469 -59.09 13.90 -34.08
N LEU A 470 -59.37 12.60 -33.97
CA LEU A 470 -58.43 11.54 -33.72
C LEU A 470 -57.43 11.51 -34.88
N VAL A 471 -56.21 12.02 -34.69
CA VAL A 471 -55.10 11.81 -35.63
C VAL A 471 -53.91 11.23 -34.89
N LYS A 472 -53.74 9.91 -35.11
CA LYS A 472 -52.55 9.07 -34.97
C LYS A 472 -51.34 9.73 -34.27
N VAL A 473 -51.22 9.51 -32.96
CA VAL A 473 -49.94 9.62 -32.22
C VAL A 473 -49.64 8.29 -31.55
N THR A 474 -49.52 7.24 -32.36
CA THR A 474 -48.87 5.97 -31.99
C THR A 474 -48.30 5.31 -33.24
N GLN A 475 -47.35 5.99 -33.87
CA GLN A 475 -46.40 5.31 -34.74
C GLN A 475 -45.01 5.77 -34.29
N GLY A 476 -44.30 4.88 -33.59
CA GLY A 476 -42.89 5.09 -33.26
C GLY A 476 -42.46 4.80 -31.83
N PHE A 477 -43.27 4.16 -30.97
CA PHE A 477 -42.77 3.68 -29.68
C PHE A 477 -43.22 2.24 -29.45
N ASP A 478 -42.39 1.31 -29.93
CA ASP A 478 -42.40 -0.08 -29.50
C ASP A 478 -41.38 -0.22 -28.35
N PRO A 479 -41.79 -0.57 -27.12
CA PRO A 479 -40.89 -0.66 -25.98
C PRO A 479 -39.98 -1.90 -26.00
N PHE A 480 -40.01 -2.74 -27.04
CA PHE A 480 -39.23 -3.98 -27.10
C PHE A 480 -38.20 -4.08 -28.24
N ASP A 481 -37.94 -3.01 -29.00
CA ASP A 481 -36.93 -3.06 -30.07
C ASP A 481 -36.15 -1.72 -30.25
N PRO A 482 -34.91 -1.57 -29.73
CA PRO A 482 -34.26 -0.26 -29.65
C PRO A 482 -33.46 0.16 -30.90
N PHE A 483 -33.55 -0.54 -32.04
CA PHE A 483 -32.62 -0.30 -33.17
C PHE A 483 -33.19 -0.03 -34.56
N LEU A 484 -34.51 0.10 -34.76
CA LEU A 484 -35.04 0.44 -36.08
C LEU A 484 -36.13 1.52 -36.02
N GLY A 485 -35.69 2.77 -35.88
CA GLY A 485 -36.51 3.96 -36.10
C GLY A 485 -35.64 5.08 -36.63
N GLY A 486 -35.50 5.17 -37.95
CA GLY A 486 -34.63 6.14 -38.62
C GLY A 486 -35.04 7.59 -38.35
N LEU A 487 -34.11 8.36 -37.81
CA LEU A 487 -34.05 9.81 -37.97
C LEU A 487 -32.71 10.17 -38.62
N ALA A 488 -32.84 11.02 -39.64
CA ALA A 488 -31.83 11.46 -40.57
C ALA A 488 -30.51 11.90 -39.91
N GLN A 489 -29.41 11.68 -40.64
CA GLN A 489 -28.10 12.26 -40.35
C GLN A 489 -28.23 13.76 -40.07
N PRO A 490 -27.58 14.28 -39.01
CA PRO A 490 -27.61 15.71 -38.75
C PRO A 490 -26.67 16.45 -39.74
N LEU A 491 -27.20 17.53 -40.33
CA LEU A 491 -26.62 18.38 -41.38
C LEU A 491 -25.39 19.22 -40.98
N TRP A 492 -24.55 18.73 -40.06
CA TRP A 492 -23.24 19.34 -39.75
C TRP A 492 -22.05 18.49 -40.19
N MET A 493 -22.31 17.46 -41.01
CA MET A 493 -21.31 16.85 -41.88
C MET A 493 -21.54 17.27 -43.34
N LYS A 494 -21.18 18.52 -43.66
CA LYS A 494 -20.65 18.96 -44.95
C LYS A 494 -19.68 20.10 -44.72
#